data_AF-A0A5E4R429-F1
#
_entry.id   AF-A0A5E4R429-F1
#
_cell.length_a   1.000
_cell.length_b   1.000
_cell.length_c   1.000
_cell.angle_alpha   90.00
_cell.angle_beta   90.00
_cell.angle_gamma   90.00
#
_symmetry.space_group_name_H-M   'P 1'
#
loop_
_entity.id
_entity.type
_entity.pdbx_description
1 polymer ?
#
loop_
_entity_poly.entity_id
_entity_poly.type
_entity_poly.pdbx_seq_one_letter_code
_entity_poly.pdbx_strand_id
1 'polypeptide(L)'
;MEKIFRYLGFKSVSQCRMVNHQFNTICSTILNSTFQRLQNQMLHRFQGIKAKMPRRESARRSHPLACESDIIETLHMRLSLLQMTFGKHIERKHCCFFPGEILDEVYSILSYLKTTTKLARPYKVTDELFDLTTMAMEYFKEHIEPNLPEITYFGTDFFDITTAFSPGESSKSYMCLDSPPASGFESSSQQNGGNASGDHHASSLNMYMEESLPPSPPPPQSNMVLRKRIHRIKQGMKKYNDQLSALRSDLRSCKRKTALQQKQIAEQQKQIAEQQKQTLEYANRLDDYDKKSEETSRKFQTLLQV
;
A
#
# COMPACT_ATOMS: atom_id res chain seq x y z
N MET A 1 -9.03 -25.64 -19.49
CA MET A 1 -7.81 -25.57 -18.66
C MET A 1 -8.09 -25.08 -17.25
N GLU A 2 -8.37 -23.80 -16.99
CA GLU A 2 -8.53 -23.25 -15.62
C GLU A 2 -9.46 -24.05 -14.69
N LYS A 3 -10.63 -24.48 -15.18
CA LYS A 3 -11.58 -25.31 -14.39
C LYS A 3 -10.99 -26.65 -13.93
N ILE A 4 -9.98 -27.19 -14.62
CA ILE A 4 -9.29 -28.45 -14.27
C ILE A 4 -8.23 -28.18 -13.19
N PHE A 5 -7.44 -27.12 -13.33
CA PHE A 5 -6.44 -26.72 -12.34
C PHE A 5 -7.03 -26.37 -10.96
N ARG A 6 -8.34 -26.11 -10.86
CA ARG A 6 -9.06 -25.90 -9.59
C ARG A 6 -9.35 -27.20 -8.81
N TYR A 7 -9.02 -28.37 -9.36
CA TYR A 7 -9.06 -29.67 -8.67
C TYR A 7 -7.65 -30.21 -8.34
N LEU A 8 -6.60 -29.44 -8.62
CA LEU A 8 -5.20 -29.77 -8.29
C LEU A 8 -4.73 -28.88 -7.13
N GLY A 9 -3.85 -29.41 -6.29
CA GLY A 9 -3.16 -28.62 -5.27
C GLY A 9 -2.30 -27.52 -5.91
N PHE A 10 -2.17 -26.38 -5.23
CA PHE A 10 -1.44 -25.23 -5.74
C PHE A 10 0.06 -25.52 -5.93
N LYS A 11 0.65 -26.44 -5.17
CA LYS A 11 1.99 -27.03 -5.41
C LYS A 11 2.08 -27.73 -6.76
N SER A 12 1.07 -28.50 -7.16
CA SER A 12 1.00 -29.12 -8.49
C SER A 12 0.76 -28.08 -9.59
N VAL A 13 -0.10 -27.08 -9.35
CA VAL A 13 -0.29 -25.94 -10.29
C VAL A 13 1.02 -25.16 -10.48
N SER A 14 1.85 -25.04 -9.45
CA SER A 14 3.22 -24.49 -9.56
C SER A 14 4.10 -25.35 -10.48
N GLN A 15 4.14 -26.67 -10.27
CA GLN A 15 4.94 -27.58 -11.12
C GLN A 15 4.47 -27.56 -12.60
N CYS A 16 3.17 -27.47 -12.85
CA CYS A 16 2.61 -27.37 -14.21
C CYS A 16 3.10 -26.13 -15.00
N ARG A 17 3.67 -25.10 -14.36
CA ARG A 17 4.28 -23.95 -15.03
C ARG A 17 5.40 -24.35 -15.99
N MET A 18 6.14 -25.41 -15.69
CA MET A 18 7.32 -25.84 -16.46
C MET A 18 6.96 -26.51 -17.81
N VAL A 19 5.68 -26.81 -18.07
CA VAL A 19 5.25 -27.58 -19.24
C VAL A 19 5.31 -26.77 -20.54
N ASN A 20 4.87 -25.50 -20.54
CA ASN A 20 4.99 -24.56 -21.66
C ASN A 20 4.59 -23.12 -21.24
N HIS A 21 4.85 -22.13 -22.11
CA HIS A 21 4.54 -20.72 -21.84
C HIS A 21 3.05 -20.42 -21.57
N GLN A 22 2.11 -21.15 -22.18
CA GLN A 22 0.67 -20.96 -21.95
C GLN A 22 0.28 -21.48 -20.55
N PHE A 23 0.78 -22.65 -20.18
CA PHE A 23 0.62 -23.22 -18.84
C PHE A 23 1.26 -22.33 -17.77
N ASN A 24 2.48 -21.84 -17.99
CA ASN A 24 3.15 -20.85 -17.14
C ASN A 24 2.26 -19.63 -16.89
N THR A 25 1.71 -19.03 -17.96
CA THR A 25 0.84 -17.84 -17.89
C THR A 25 -0.44 -18.11 -17.10
N ILE A 26 -1.13 -19.22 -17.39
CA ILE A 26 -2.36 -19.62 -16.69
C ILE A 26 -2.07 -19.90 -15.21
N CYS A 27 -1.01 -20.65 -14.90
CA CYS A 27 -0.67 -21.04 -13.54
C CYS A 27 -0.18 -19.84 -12.70
N SER A 28 0.64 -18.93 -13.26
CA SER A 28 0.93 -17.62 -12.62
C SER A 28 -0.35 -16.88 -12.25
N THR A 29 -1.32 -16.81 -13.18
CA THR A 29 -2.57 -16.08 -12.97
C THR A 29 -3.43 -16.72 -11.89
N ILE A 30 -3.54 -18.05 -11.87
CA ILE A 30 -4.28 -18.80 -10.83
C ILE A 30 -3.65 -18.62 -9.45
N LEU A 31 -2.33 -18.71 -9.34
CA LEU A 31 -1.61 -18.62 -8.08
C LEU A 31 -1.68 -17.19 -7.51
N ASN A 32 -1.42 -16.17 -8.34
CA ASN A 32 -1.44 -14.76 -7.91
C ASN A 32 -2.86 -14.29 -7.55
N SER A 33 -3.88 -14.64 -8.35
CA SER A 33 -5.28 -14.29 -8.02
C SER A 33 -5.81 -15.05 -6.80
N THR A 34 -5.32 -16.26 -6.55
CA THR A 34 -5.66 -17.02 -5.33
C THR A 34 -5.00 -16.42 -4.09
N PHE A 35 -3.73 -16.05 -4.16
CA PHE A 35 -3.05 -15.33 -3.08
C PHE A 35 -3.77 -14.02 -2.73
N GLN A 36 -4.08 -13.19 -3.73
CA GLN A 36 -4.81 -11.94 -3.54
C GLN A 36 -6.21 -12.16 -2.94
N ARG A 37 -6.93 -13.22 -3.34
CA ARG A 37 -8.20 -13.61 -2.71
C ARG A 37 -8.01 -14.00 -1.25
N LEU A 38 -7.00 -14.82 -0.92
CA LEU A 38 -6.70 -15.24 0.45
C LEU A 38 -6.32 -14.06 1.34
N GLN A 39 -5.46 -13.15 0.89
CA GLN A 39 -5.04 -11.98 1.67
C GLN A 39 -6.24 -11.10 2.06
N ASN A 40 -7.11 -10.77 1.10
CA ASN A 40 -8.33 -10.00 1.35
C ASN A 40 -9.33 -10.77 2.23
N GLN A 41 -9.49 -12.08 2.02
CA GLN A 41 -10.34 -12.92 2.87
C GLN A 41 -9.84 -12.96 4.33
N MET A 42 -8.53 -13.02 4.56
CA MET A 42 -7.95 -13.02 5.91
C MET A 42 -8.08 -11.65 6.57
N LEU A 43 -7.83 -10.55 5.84
CA LEU A 43 -8.05 -9.19 6.34
C LEU A 43 -9.50 -8.99 6.81
N HIS A 44 -10.50 -9.39 6.00
CA HIS A 44 -11.91 -9.28 6.39
C HIS A 44 -12.30 -10.20 7.55
N ARG A 45 -11.80 -11.45 7.59
CA ARG A 45 -12.03 -12.34 8.76
C ARG A 45 -11.42 -11.77 10.03
N PHE A 46 -10.18 -11.30 9.96
CA PHE A 46 -9.47 -10.68 11.07
C PHE A 46 -10.23 -9.47 11.62
N GLN A 47 -10.63 -8.53 10.76
CA GLN A 47 -11.45 -7.39 11.16
C GLN A 47 -12.79 -7.82 11.78
N GLY A 48 -13.47 -8.81 11.17
CA GLY A 48 -14.77 -9.32 11.62
C GLY A 48 -14.73 -10.09 12.95
N ILE A 49 -13.60 -10.74 13.28
CA ILE A 49 -13.35 -11.33 14.60
C ILE A 49 -12.97 -10.22 15.59
N LYS A 50 -12.01 -9.35 15.24
CA LYS A 50 -11.52 -8.25 16.09
C LYS A 50 -12.63 -7.29 16.52
N ALA A 51 -13.65 -7.06 15.70
CA ALA A 51 -14.84 -6.28 16.05
C ALA A 51 -15.73 -6.94 17.13
N LYS A 52 -15.65 -8.26 17.32
CA LYS A 52 -16.36 -9.03 18.36
C LYS A 52 -15.51 -9.26 19.62
N MET A 53 -14.20 -8.98 19.57
CA MET A 53 -13.27 -9.30 20.63
C MET A 53 -13.23 -8.21 21.72
N PRO A 54 -13.07 -8.57 23.01
CA PRO A 54 -12.95 -7.59 24.08
C PRO A 54 -11.75 -6.62 23.91
N ARG A 55 -12.00 -5.33 24.18
CA ARG A 55 -10.94 -4.30 24.19
C ARG A 55 -9.90 -4.54 25.29
N ARG A 56 -10.31 -5.05 26.46
CA ARG A 56 -9.43 -5.33 27.61
C ARG A 56 -8.77 -6.70 27.44
N GLU A 57 -7.44 -6.73 27.47
CA GLU A 57 -6.59 -7.89 27.21
C GLU A 57 -6.92 -9.11 28.10
N SER A 58 -7.13 -8.91 29.41
CA SER A 58 -7.48 -10.01 30.34
C SER A 58 -8.81 -10.69 30.01
N ALA A 59 -9.78 -9.95 29.48
CA ALA A 59 -11.05 -10.51 28.99
C ALA A 59 -10.93 -11.12 27.59
N ARG A 60 -9.88 -10.80 26.83
CA ARG A 60 -9.62 -11.41 25.52
C ARG A 60 -9.08 -12.83 25.66
N ARG A 61 -8.15 -13.06 26.58
CA ARG A 61 -7.49 -14.37 26.79
C ARG A 61 -8.42 -15.50 27.23
N SER A 62 -9.55 -15.17 27.86
CA SER A 62 -10.60 -16.12 28.25
C SER A 62 -11.76 -16.19 27.24
N HIS A 63 -11.71 -15.45 26.14
CA HIS A 63 -12.80 -15.39 25.16
C HIS A 63 -12.81 -16.63 24.25
N PRO A 64 -13.97 -17.23 23.93
CA PRO A 64 -14.03 -18.43 23.08
C PRO A 64 -13.38 -18.27 21.69
N LEU A 65 -13.41 -17.06 21.11
CA LEU A 65 -12.79 -16.77 19.82
C LEU A 65 -11.29 -16.39 19.90
N ALA A 66 -10.65 -16.44 21.08
CA ALA A 66 -9.24 -16.07 21.24
C ALA A 66 -8.34 -16.88 20.30
N CYS A 67 -8.43 -18.21 20.37
CA CYS A 67 -7.57 -19.09 19.58
C CYS A 67 -7.83 -18.99 18.06
N GLU A 68 -9.07 -18.76 17.61
CA GLU A 68 -9.34 -18.47 16.19
C GLU A 68 -8.76 -17.11 15.79
N SER A 69 -8.90 -16.08 16.64
CA SER A 69 -8.36 -14.74 16.39
C SER A 69 -6.84 -14.76 16.22
N ASP A 70 -6.12 -15.44 17.12
CA ASP A 70 -4.66 -15.52 17.11
C ASP A 70 -4.13 -16.23 15.85
N ILE A 71 -4.79 -17.32 15.42
CA ILE A 71 -4.46 -18.02 14.17
C ILE A 71 -4.77 -17.13 12.96
N ILE A 72 -5.95 -16.50 12.90
CA ILE A 72 -6.35 -15.63 11.78
C ILE A 72 -5.47 -14.36 11.69
N GLU A 73 -5.06 -13.78 12.82
CA GLU A 73 -4.11 -12.65 12.87
C GLU A 73 -2.74 -13.09 12.37
N THR A 74 -2.27 -14.29 12.76
CA THR A 74 -1.02 -14.88 12.24
C THR A 74 -1.06 -15.13 10.73
N LEU A 75 -2.15 -15.73 10.21
CA LEU A 75 -2.36 -15.91 8.76
C LEU A 75 -2.34 -14.56 8.02
N HIS A 76 -3.04 -13.56 8.55
CA HIS A 76 -3.13 -12.23 7.95
C HIS A 76 -1.77 -11.51 7.93
N MET A 77 -1.01 -11.57 9.03
CA MET A 77 0.34 -10.99 9.11
C MET A 77 1.30 -11.68 8.13
N ARG A 78 1.33 -13.02 8.12
CA ARG A 78 2.21 -13.82 7.24
C ARG A 78 1.91 -13.57 5.76
N LEU A 79 0.64 -13.57 5.34
CA LEU A 79 0.26 -13.22 3.97
C LEU A 79 0.60 -11.77 3.62
N SER A 80 0.41 -10.83 4.54
CA SER A 80 0.70 -9.41 4.27
C SER A 80 2.20 -9.15 4.10
N LEU A 81 3.04 -9.85 4.88
CA LEU A 81 4.49 -9.79 4.75
C LEU A 81 4.96 -10.31 3.39
N LEU A 82 4.44 -11.45 2.92
CA LEU A 82 4.73 -11.97 1.58
C LEU A 82 4.34 -10.98 0.46
N GLN A 83 3.19 -10.29 0.59
CA GLN A 83 2.79 -9.26 -0.37
C GLN A 83 3.75 -8.06 -0.37
N MET A 84 4.30 -7.68 0.78
CA MET A 84 5.31 -6.61 0.85
C MET A 84 6.63 -7.02 0.21
N THR A 85 7.09 -8.27 0.43
CA THR A 85 8.33 -8.78 -0.15
C THR A 85 8.22 -8.97 -1.67
N PHE A 86 7.20 -9.71 -2.15
CA PHE A 86 7.12 -10.14 -3.54
C PHE A 86 6.21 -9.27 -4.43
N GLY A 87 5.15 -8.67 -3.87
CA GLY A 87 4.08 -8.02 -4.64
C GLY A 87 4.60 -6.95 -5.60
N LYS A 88 5.50 -6.07 -5.12
CA LYS A 88 6.18 -5.03 -5.92
C LYS A 88 6.86 -5.56 -7.19
N HIS A 89 7.36 -6.80 -7.16
CA HIS A 89 8.07 -7.45 -8.27
C HIS A 89 7.13 -8.29 -9.14
N ILE A 90 6.11 -8.93 -8.55
CA ILE A 90 5.09 -9.70 -9.29
C ILE A 90 4.21 -8.78 -10.13
N GLU A 91 3.77 -7.65 -9.58
CA GLU A 91 2.91 -6.66 -10.25
C GLU A 91 3.62 -6.04 -11.48
N ARG A 92 4.94 -5.79 -11.36
CA ARG A 92 5.79 -5.33 -12.47
C ARG A 92 6.22 -6.45 -13.42
N LYS A 93 5.87 -7.70 -13.14
CA LYS A 93 6.32 -8.92 -13.86
C LYS A 93 7.84 -9.13 -13.87
N HIS A 94 8.57 -8.55 -12.90
CA HIS A 94 10.00 -8.83 -12.70
C HIS A 94 10.18 -10.29 -12.25
N CYS A 95 9.32 -10.77 -11.35
CA CYS A 95 9.19 -12.19 -11.01
C CYS A 95 7.77 -12.71 -11.31
N CYS A 96 7.59 -14.03 -11.34
CA CYS A 96 6.40 -14.63 -11.95
C CYS A 96 5.19 -14.80 -11.02
N PHE A 97 5.37 -15.23 -9.75
CA PHE A 97 4.26 -15.76 -8.95
C PHE A 97 4.57 -15.98 -7.46
N PHE A 98 3.52 -16.17 -6.65
CA PHE A 98 3.58 -16.65 -5.26
C PHE A 98 3.73 -18.19 -5.18
N PRO A 99 4.54 -18.75 -4.26
CA PRO A 99 4.72 -20.20 -4.13
C PRO A 99 3.40 -20.93 -3.83
N GLY A 100 3.10 -21.98 -4.59
CA GLY A 100 1.83 -22.71 -4.47
C GLY A 100 1.67 -23.47 -3.15
N GLU A 101 2.75 -24.00 -2.59
CA GLU A 101 2.75 -24.76 -1.34
C GLU A 101 2.27 -23.94 -0.13
N ILE A 102 2.62 -22.65 -0.08
CA ILE A 102 2.09 -21.69 0.91
C ILE A 102 0.57 -21.53 0.77
N LEU A 103 0.02 -21.59 -0.45
CA LEU A 103 -1.43 -21.46 -0.68
C LEU A 103 -2.17 -22.72 -0.23
N ASP A 104 -1.61 -23.90 -0.52
CA ASP A 104 -2.15 -25.18 -0.04
C ASP A 104 -2.19 -25.20 1.50
N GLU A 105 -1.12 -24.78 2.18
CA GLU A 105 -1.07 -24.77 3.64
C GLU A 105 -2.05 -23.75 4.26
N VAL A 106 -2.19 -22.56 3.68
CA VAL A 106 -3.24 -21.62 4.13
C VAL A 106 -4.65 -22.20 3.95
N TYR A 107 -4.90 -23.00 2.90
CA TYR A 107 -6.17 -23.71 2.75
C TYR A 107 -6.32 -24.91 3.73
N SER A 108 -5.23 -25.59 4.08
CA SER A 108 -5.17 -26.62 5.13
C SER A 108 -5.63 -26.06 6.47
N ILE A 109 -5.01 -24.97 6.93
CA ILE A 109 -5.34 -24.25 8.17
C ILE A 109 -6.80 -23.74 8.13
N LEU A 110 -7.25 -23.20 7.00
CA LEU A 110 -8.63 -22.73 6.82
C LEU A 110 -9.67 -23.86 6.72
N SER A 111 -9.26 -25.10 6.49
CA SER A 111 -10.09 -26.30 6.58
C SER A 111 -10.16 -26.82 8.01
N TYR A 112 -9.01 -26.88 8.70
CA TYR A 112 -8.90 -27.18 10.13
C TYR A 112 -9.80 -26.26 10.98
N LEU A 113 -9.67 -24.94 10.81
CA LEU A 113 -10.49 -23.94 11.51
C LEU A 113 -12.01 -24.05 11.28
N LYS A 114 -12.47 -24.73 10.22
CA LYS A 114 -13.91 -24.97 9.96
C LYS A 114 -14.41 -26.27 10.55
N THR A 115 -13.53 -27.27 10.69
CA THR A 115 -13.90 -28.66 10.98
C THR A 115 -13.65 -29.01 12.46
N THR A 116 -12.69 -28.34 13.10
CA THR A 116 -12.25 -28.65 14.46
C THR A 116 -12.94 -27.77 15.50
N THR A 117 -13.70 -28.38 16.40
CA THR A 117 -14.46 -27.68 17.48
C THR A 117 -13.61 -27.29 18.69
N LYS A 118 -12.41 -27.86 18.86
CA LYS A 118 -11.43 -27.50 19.89
C LYS A 118 -10.07 -27.29 19.24
N LEU A 119 -9.74 -26.03 18.97
CA LEU A 119 -8.50 -25.65 18.28
C LEU A 119 -7.26 -25.98 19.13
N ALA A 120 -6.20 -26.47 18.48
CA ALA A 120 -4.87 -26.56 19.06
C ALA A 120 -4.25 -25.16 19.23
N ARG A 121 -3.20 -25.05 20.05
CA ARG A 121 -2.51 -23.77 20.32
C ARG A 121 -2.01 -23.15 19.00
N PRO A 122 -2.15 -21.83 18.77
CA PRO A 122 -1.92 -21.21 17.46
C PRO A 122 -0.59 -21.58 16.80
N TYR A 123 0.51 -21.58 17.55
CA TYR A 123 1.85 -21.91 17.05
C TYR A 123 2.00 -23.34 16.52
N LYS A 124 1.12 -24.29 16.89
CA LYS A 124 1.07 -25.68 16.36
C LYS A 124 0.13 -25.84 15.15
N VAL A 125 -0.46 -24.74 14.70
CA VAL A 125 -1.41 -24.67 13.57
C VAL A 125 -0.86 -23.73 12.50
N THR A 126 0.27 -23.07 12.75
CA THR A 126 0.88 -22.08 11.85
C THR A 126 2.41 -22.19 11.80
N ASP A 127 2.99 -23.26 12.34
CA ASP A 127 4.43 -23.56 12.33
C ASP A 127 4.90 -23.85 10.90
N GLU A 128 4.30 -24.82 10.20
CA GLU A 128 4.62 -25.12 8.80
C GLU A 128 4.49 -23.87 7.91
N LEU A 129 3.43 -23.07 8.10
CA LEU A 129 3.28 -21.80 7.39
C LEU A 129 4.37 -20.78 7.77
N PHE A 130 4.78 -20.69 9.04
CA PHE A 130 5.86 -19.81 9.48
C PHE A 130 7.15 -20.16 8.73
N ASP A 131 7.48 -21.44 8.64
CA ASP A 131 8.72 -21.92 8.03
C ASP A 131 8.67 -21.79 6.50
N LEU A 132 7.61 -22.27 5.84
CA LEU A 132 7.41 -22.11 4.39
C LEU A 132 7.46 -20.64 3.94
N THR A 133 6.84 -19.73 4.70
CA THR A 133 6.89 -18.29 4.35
C THR A 133 8.25 -17.67 4.63
N THR A 134 8.97 -18.09 5.67
CA THR A 134 10.31 -17.55 5.99
C THR A 134 11.33 -18.01 4.94
N MET A 135 11.41 -19.32 4.67
CA MET A 135 12.26 -19.90 3.62
C MET A 135 12.01 -19.25 2.24
N ALA A 136 10.73 -19.00 1.89
CA ALA A 136 10.40 -18.36 0.62
C ALA A 136 10.90 -16.91 0.52
N MET A 137 10.91 -16.16 1.62
CA MET A 137 11.41 -14.78 1.66
C MET A 137 12.95 -14.71 1.65
N GLU A 138 13.61 -15.61 2.38
CA GLU A 138 15.07 -15.73 2.41
C GLU A 138 15.58 -16.15 1.03
N TYR A 139 15.03 -17.24 0.46
CA TYR A 139 15.38 -17.69 -0.89
C TYR A 139 15.15 -16.60 -1.94
N PHE A 140 14.04 -15.85 -1.85
CA PHE A 140 13.80 -14.71 -2.74
C PHE A 140 14.87 -13.63 -2.59
N LYS A 141 15.20 -13.21 -1.37
CA LYS A 141 16.17 -12.13 -1.09
C LYS A 141 17.58 -12.51 -1.54
N GLU A 142 17.97 -13.77 -1.39
CA GLU A 142 19.33 -14.25 -1.72
C GLU A 142 19.50 -14.63 -3.19
N HIS A 143 18.50 -15.30 -3.79
CA HIS A 143 18.67 -15.95 -5.10
C HIS A 143 17.88 -15.26 -6.22
N ILE A 144 16.78 -14.55 -5.91
CA ILE A 144 15.88 -13.96 -6.90
C ILE A 144 16.08 -12.45 -6.99
N GLU A 145 15.90 -11.71 -5.89
CA GLU A 145 15.94 -10.24 -5.86
C GLU A 145 17.23 -9.63 -6.45
N PRO A 146 18.45 -10.18 -6.25
CA PRO A 146 19.68 -9.66 -6.86
C PRO A 146 19.73 -9.80 -8.39
N ASN A 147 18.90 -10.67 -8.96
CA ASN A 147 18.80 -10.91 -10.41
C ASN A 147 17.60 -10.16 -11.05
N LEU A 148 16.81 -9.42 -10.27
CA LEU A 148 15.69 -8.64 -10.79
C LEU A 148 16.16 -7.23 -11.18
N PRO A 149 15.52 -6.60 -12.19
CA PRO A 149 15.76 -5.18 -12.47
C PRO A 149 15.49 -4.35 -11.22
N GLU A 150 16.44 -3.49 -10.85
CA GLU A 150 16.31 -2.58 -9.72
C GLU A 150 15.03 -1.77 -9.88
N ILE A 151 14.09 -1.93 -8.93
CA ILE A 151 12.93 -1.05 -8.89
C ILE A 151 13.43 0.28 -8.36
N THR A 152 13.66 1.23 -9.27
CA THR A 152 14.01 2.63 -8.98
C THR A 152 12.85 3.32 -8.27
N TYR A 153 12.71 3.04 -6.98
CA TYR A 153 11.94 3.83 -6.05
C TYR A 153 12.59 5.21 -5.93
N PHE A 154 11.82 6.27 -6.16
CA PHE A 154 12.08 7.54 -5.50
C PHE A 154 11.85 7.35 -3.99
N GLY A 155 12.88 6.86 -3.29
CA GLY A 155 12.82 6.45 -1.89
C GLY A 155 13.45 5.08 -1.65
N THR A 156 14.78 5.00 -1.77
CA THR A 156 15.60 3.84 -1.39
C THR A 156 15.74 3.67 0.14
N ASP A 157 15.42 4.74 0.88
CA ASP A 157 15.79 4.95 2.29
C ASP A 157 14.96 4.16 3.32
N PHE A 158 14.41 3.00 2.92
CA PHE A 158 13.45 2.23 3.72
C PHE A 158 13.94 0.83 4.14
N PHE A 159 15.05 0.34 3.58
CA PHE A 159 15.54 -1.03 3.87
C PHE A 159 16.45 -1.16 5.11
N ASP A 160 17.02 -0.06 5.62
CA ASP A 160 17.85 -0.08 6.84
C ASP A 160 17.06 -0.35 8.15
N ILE A 161 15.72 -0.33 8.09
CA ILE A 161 14.84 -0.54 9.25
C ILE A 161 15.05 -1.92 9.92
N THR A 162 15.52 -2.96 9.21
CA THR A 162 15.75 -4.28 9.81
C THR A 162 16.95 -4.31 10.78
N THR A 163 17.82 -3.31 10.75
CA THR A 163 18.97 -3.19 11.67
C THR A 163 18.62 -2.38 12.92
N ALA A 164 17.48 -1.66 12.90
CA ALA A 164 17.08 -0.69 13.92
C ALA A 164 16.41 -1.30 15.16
N PHE A 165 17.02 -2.33 15.77
CA PHE A 165 16.68 -2.74 17.15
C PHE A 165 17.31 -1.75 18.16
N SER A 166 16.81 -0.52 18.14
CA SER A 166 17.09 0.51 19.15
C SER A 166 15.88 1.47 19.23
N PRO A 167 15.48 1.92 20.43
CA PRO A 167 14.15 2.53 20.63
C PRO A 167 14.10 4.00 20.14
N GLY A 168 13.52 4.24 18.97
CA GLY A 168 13.41 5.59 18.39
C GLY A 168 12.29 5.80 17.35
N GLU A 169 11.19 6.39 17.81
CA GLU A 169 10.20 7.19 17.04
C GLU A 169 9.29 6.55 15.96
N SER A 170 8.24 7.29 15.60
CA SER A 170 6.99 6.79 14.98
C SER A 170 6.87 6.99 13.46
N SER A 171 6.15 6.08 12.78
CA SER A 171 6.04 5.99 11.31
C SER A 171 4.88 6.78 10.67
N LYS A 172 5.02 7.13 9.37
CA LYS A 172 4.01 7.36 8.28
C LYS A 172 4.76 7.84 7.01
N SER A 173 4.32 7.65 5.75
CA SER A 173 3.14 7.03 5.11
C SER A 173 3.51 6.56 3.68
N TYR A 174 2.66 5.78 2.99
CA TYR A 174 2.87 5.25 1.62
C TYR A 174 1.85 5.78 0.59
N MET A 175 1.90 5.27 -0.67
CA MET A 175 1.06 5.59 -1.87
C MET A 175 1.37 6.93 -2.58
N CYS A 176 1.68 7.05 -3.89
CA CYS A 176 1.64 6.14 -5.07
C CYS A 176 0.23 5.77 -5.61
N LEU A 177 -0.07 5.63 -6.91
CA LEU A 177 0.65 5.84 -8.21
C LEU A 177 -0.09 6.99 -9.00
N ASP A 178 -0.17 7.21 -10.33
CA ASP A 178 0.40 6.70 -11.61
C ASP A 178 0.20 7.85 -12.69
N SER A 179 0.44 7.82 -14.02
CA SER A 179 0.94 6.86 -15.04
C SER A 179 1.45 7.64 -16.30
N PRO A 180 2.30 7.09 -17.21
CA PRO A 180 2.85 7.78 -18.40
C PRO A 180 2.54 6.99 -19.73
N PRO A 181 3.36 6.95 -20.82
CA PRO A 181 4.40 7.85 -21.37
C PRO A 181 4.21 8.22 -22.87
N ALA A 182 5.07 9.10 -23.40
CA ALA A 182 5.46 9.15 -24.83
C ALA A 182 6.85 9.83 -24.97
N SER A 183 7.64 9.48 -25.99
CA SER A 183 9.09 9.79 -26.06
C SER A 183 9.53 10.52 -27.35
N GLY A 184 10.56 11.35 -27.21
CA GLY A 184 11.56 11.68 -28.25
C GLY A 184 11.19 12.70 -29.34
N PHE A 185 11.71 13.93 -29.21
CA PHE A 185 12.71 14.48 -30.15
C PHE A 185 13.46 15.65 -29.50
N GLU A 186 14.59 16.07 -30.07
CA GLU A 186 15.53 17.04 -29.49
C GLU A 186 15.23 18.51 -29.82
N SER A 187 15.88 19.39 -29.05
CA SER A 187 15.72 20.85 -29.09
C SER A 187 16.22 21.49 -30.38
N SER A 188 15.42 22.42 -30.91
CA SER A 188 15.94 23.55 -31.71
C SER A 188 15.20 24.82 -31.33
N SER A 189 15.95 25.88 -31.04
CA SER A 189 15.46 27.12 -30.42
C SER A 189 15.37 28.26 -31.42
N GLN A 190 14.24 28.95 -31.49
CA GLN A 190 14.17 30.28 -32.11
C GLN A 190 13.10 31.17 -31.45
N GLN A 191 13.30 32.48 -31.55
CA GLN A 191 12.57 33.51 -30.81
C GLN A 191 11.55 34.23 -31.70
N ASN A 192 10.33 34.43 -31.18
CA ASN A 192 9.58 35.69 -31.15
C ASN A 192 8.16 35.42 -30.60
N GLY A 193 7.45 36.34 -29.95
CA GLY A 193 7.78 37.75 -29.69
C GLY A 193 6.72 38.66 -30.32
N GLY A 194 5.71 39.09 -29.55
CA GLY A 194 4.67 39.99 -30.03
C GLY A 194 3.40 39.98 -29.17
N ASN A 195 3.18 41.06 -28.41
CA ASN A 195 1.86 41.41 -27.85
C ASN A 195 1.00 42.07 -28.93
N ALA A 196 -0.33 41.93 -28.83
CA ALA A 196 -1.26 43.08 -28.81
C ALA A 196 -2.69 42.63 -28.48
N SER A 197 -3.43 43.48 -27.78
CA SER A 197 -4.88 43.37 -27.56
C SER A 197 -5.65 44.11 -28.66
N GLY A 198 -6.93 43.78 -28.85
CA GLY A 198 -7.82 44.54 -29.72
C GLY A 198 -9.22 43.94 -29.78
N ASP A 199 -10.16 44.50 -29.02
CA ASP A 199 -11.59 44.35 -29.30
C ASP A 199 -11.94 45.05 -30.62
N HIS A 200 -13.01 44.62 -31.28
CA HIS A 200 -14.15 45.51 -31.61
C HIS A 200 -15.35 44.69 -32.12
N HIS A 201 -16.53 45.31 -32.00
CA HIS A 201 -17.84 44.73 -32.29
C HIS A 201 -18.39 45.25 -33.63
N ALA A 202 -19.46 44.60 -34.13
CA ALA A 202 -20.33 45.07 -35.23
C ALA A 202 -19.68 45.12 -36.64
N SER A 203 -20.43 45.14 -37.75
CA SER A 203 -21.77 44.62 -38.07
C SER A 203 -21.97 44.64 -39.60
N SER A 204 -23.09 44.06 -40.07
CA SER A 204 -23.78 44.40 -41.33
C SER A 204 -23.10 44.07 -42.67
N LEU A 205 -23.74 43.11 -43.37
CA LEU A 205 -24.35 43.32 -44.69
C LEU A 205 -23.57 44.13 -45.74
N ASN A 206 -23.19 43.45 -46.84
CA ASN A 206 -23.20 44.06 -48.17
C ASN A 206 -23.62 43.01 -49.23
N MET A 207 -24.15 43.48 -50.37
CA MET A 207 -24.89 42.65 -51.33
C MET A 207 -24.71 43.19 -52.76
N TYR A 208 -24.61 42.30 -53.75
CA TYR A 208 -24.26 42.57 -55.18
C TYR A 208 -22.81 43.09 -55.33
N MET A 209 -22.09 42.98 -56.45
CA MET A 209 -22.19 42.36 -57.79
C MET A 209 -20.70 42.12 -58.19
N GLU A 210 -20.19 41.29 -59.10
CA GLU A 210 -20.61 40.47 -60.25
C GLU A 210 -19.33 39.66 -60.65
N GLU A 211 -19.25 39.20 -61.90
CA GLU A 211 -18.08 38.77 -62.67
C GLU A 211 -17.58 37.33 -62.46
N SER A 212 -17.20 36.70 -63.57
CA SER A 212 -17.19 35.24 -63.70
C SER A 212 -15.79 34.60 -63.73
N LEU A 213 -15.62 33.55 -62.94
CA LEU A 213 -14.52 32.60 -63.01
C LEU A 213 -15.07 31.16 -62.90
N PRO A 214 -14.43 30.16 -63.55
CA PRO A 214 -14.97 28.81 -63.61
C PRO A 214 -15.07 28.16 -62.22
N PRO A 215 -16.03 27.22 -62.02
CA PRO A 215 -16.23 26.58 -60.73
C PRO A 215 -14.96 25.81 -60.32
N SER A 216 -14.25 26.34 -59.31
CA SER A 216 -13.10 25.66 -58.73
C SER A 216 -13.53 24.32 -58.14
N PRO A 217 -12.70 23.27 -58.24
CA PRO A 217 -13.10 21.93 -57.83
C PRO A 217 -13.46 21.92 -56.33
N PRO A 218 -14.52 21.21 -55.93
CA PRO A 218 -15.00 21.25 -54.55
C PRO A 218 -13.89 20.86 -53.57
N PRO A 219 -13.65 21.65 -52.50
CA PRO A 219 -12.47 21.49 -51.67
C PRO A 219 -12.39 20.07 -51.10
N PRO A 220 -11.26 19.35 -51.28
CA PRO A 220 -11.23 17.89 -51.16
C PRO A 220 -11.73 17.40 -49.80
N GLN A 221 -12.83 16.64 -49.85
CA GLN A 221 -13.68 16.32 -48.69
C GLN A 221 -12.96 15.59 -47.55
N SER A 222 -11.82 14.94 -47.85
CA SER A 222 -10.88 14.37 -46.87
C SER A 222 -10.46 15.36 -45.77
N ASN A 223 -10.39 16.66 -46.10
CA ASN A 223 -10.04 17.73 -45.15
C ASN A 223 -11.04 17.89 -44.00
N MET A 224 -12.33 17.57 -44.21
CA MET A 224 -13.33 17.65 -43.14
C MET A 224 -13.05 16.65 -42.01
N VAL A 225 -12.60 15.45 -42.34
CA VAL A 225 -12.24 14.41 -41.37
C VAL A 225 -10.98 14.81 -40.59
N LEU A 226 -9.96 15.30 -41.28
CA LEU A 226 -8.73 15.84 -40.69
C LEU A 226 -9.01 17.00 -39.74
N ARG A 227 -9.77 18.01 -40.17
CA ARG A 227 -10.14 19.17 -39.33
C ARG A 227 -10.96 18.76 -38.11
N LYS A 228 -11.92 17.84 -38.25
CA LYS A 228 -12.67 17.27 -37.11
C LYS A 228 -11.77 16.48 -36.14
N ARG A 229 -10.77 15.74 -36.65
CA ARG A 229 -9.80 14.99 -35.83
C ARG A 229 -8.87 15.93 -35.06
N ILE A 230 -8.33 16.95 -35.71
CA ILE A 230 -7.49 18.00 -35.08
C ILE A 230 -8.29 18.76 -34.02
N HIS A 231 -9.54 19.13 -34.29
CA HIS A 231 -10.39 19.79 -33.29
C HIS A 231 -10.65 18.91 -32.06
N ARG A 232 -10.93 17.61 -32.25
CA ARG A 232 -11.07 16.64 -31.13
C ARG A 232 -9.78 16.52 -30.32
N ILE A 233 -8.61 16.49 -30.97
CA ILE A 233 -7.30 16.45 -30.29
C ILE A 233 -7.10 17.73 -29.47
N LYS A 234 -7.31 18.92 -30.06
CA LYS A 234 -7.20 20.20 -29.34
C LYS A 234 -8.16 20.31 -28.15
N GLN A 235 -9.39 19.82 -28.29
CA GLN A 235 -10.36 19.76 -27.19
C GLN A 235 -9.93 18.76 -26.10
N GLY A 236 -9.36 17.61 -26.47
CA GLY A 236 -8.79 16.64 -25.54
C GLY A 236 -7.61 17.20 -24.75
N MET A 237 -6.66 17.84 -25.43
CA MET A 237 -5.51 18.51 -24.78
C MET A 237 -5.96 19.62 -23.82
N LYS A 238 -7.02 20.39 -24.15
CA LYS A 238 -7.58 21.36 -23.21
C LYS A 238 -8.09 20.66 -21.94
N LYS A 239 -8.98 19.66 -22.08
CA LYS A 239 -9.53 18.91 -20.94
C LYS A 239 -8.44 18.28 -20.06
N TYR A 240 -7.37 17.77 -20.68
CA TYR A 240 -6.22 17.22 -19.96
C TYR A 240 -5.44 18.28 -19.17
N ASN A 241 -5.25 19.48 -19.73
CA ASN A 241 -4.60 20.59 -19.03
C ASN A 241 -5.47 21.16 -17.89
N ASP A 242 -6.79 21.22 -18.09
CA ASP A 242 -7.76 21.58 -17.05
C ASP A 242 -7.68 20.56 -15.88
N GLN A 243 -7.64 19.25 -16.16
CA GLN A 243 -7.46 18.18 -15.17
C GLN A 243 -6.10 18.24 -14.46
N LEU A 244 -5.01 18.45 -15.19
CA LEU A 244 -3.66 18.61 -14.62
C LEU A 244 -3.57 19.82 -13.68
N SER A 245 -4.30 20.89 -14.00
CA SER A 245 -4.38 22.10 -13.18
C SER A 245 -5.19 21.88 -11.89
N ALA A 246 -6.27 21.11 -11.95
CA ALA A 246 -7.02 20.66 -10.77
C ALA A 246 -6.15 19.78 -9.86
N LEU A 247 -5.51 18.74 -10.40
CA LEU A 247 -4.64 17.81 -9.67
C LEU A 247 -3.47 18.53 -8.98
N ARG A 248 -2.87 19.53 -9.64
CA ARG A 248 -1.86 20.42 -9.04
C ARG A 248 -2.40 21.26 -7.89
N SER A 249 -3.69 21.60 -7.89
CA SER A 249 -4.34 22.29 -6.77
C SER A 249 -4.63 21.35 -5.60
N ASP A 250 -5.12 20.14 -5.88
CA ASP A 250 -5.35 19.13 -4.87
C ASP A 250 -4.06 18.68 -4.19
N LEU A 251 -2.95 18.57 -4.93
CA LEU A 251 -1.63 18.30 -4.36
C LEU A 251 -1.16 19.42 -3.40
N ARG A 252 -1.43 20.70 -3.70
CA ARG A 252 -1.16 21.82 -2.78
C ARG A 252 -2.05 21.78 -1.54
N SER A 253 -3.33 21.43 -1.72
CA SER A 253 -4.30 21.25 -0.63
C SER A 253 -3.88 20.11 0.31
N CYS A 254 -3.47 18.97 -0.27
CA CYS A 254 -2.96 17.81 0.45
C CYS A 254 -1.69 18.16 1.25
N LYS A 255 -0.67 18.77 0.62
CA LYS A 255 0.55 19.21 1.33
C LYS A 255 0.27 20.15 2.51
N ARG A 256 -0.72 21.06 2.39
CA ARG A 256 -1.16 21.91 3.51
C ARG A 256 -1.80 21.10 4.64
N LYS A 257 -2.67 20.14 4.32
CA LYS A 257 -3.29 19.24 5.32
C LYS A 257 -2.24 18.38 6.05
N THR A 258 -1.29 17.79 5.32
CA THR A 258 -0.19 17.02 5.90
C THR A 258 0.67 17.87 6.85
N ALA A 259 1.01 19.11 6.46
CA ALA A 259 1.80 20.01 7.30
C ALA A 259 1.07 20.43 8.59
N LEU A 260 -0.26 20.63 8.54
CA LEU A 260 -1.08 20.88 9.73
C LEU A 260 -1.15 19.64 10.63
N GLN A 261 -1.35 18.46 10.06
CA GLN A 261 -1.39 17.20 10.81
C GLN A 261 -0.05 16.88 11.48
N GLN A 262 1.08 17.17 10.81
CA GLN A 262 2.42 17.01 11.39
C GLN A 262 2.63 17.93 12.61
N LYS A 263 2.16 19.19 12.54
CA LYS A 263 2.20 20.11 13.70
C LYS A 263 1.37 19.56 14.87
N GLN A 264 0.16 19.05 14.59
CA GLN A 264 -0.72 18.50 15.62
C GLN A 264 -0.12 17.25 16.29
N ILE A 265 0.58 16.40 15.52
CA ILE A 265 1.31 15.24 16.06
C ILE A 265 2.46 15.71 16.99
N ALA A 266 3.26 16.68 16.57
CA ALA A 266 4.36 17.20 17.38
C ALA A 266 3.86 17.84 18.70
N GLU A 267 2.72 18.54 18.66
CA GLU A 267 2.10 19.13 19.85
C GLU A 267 1.54 18.05 20.81
N GLN A 268 0.96 16.97 20.29
CA GLN A 268 0.57 15.81 21.09
C GLN A 268 1.78 15.07 21.70
N GLN A 269 2.88 14.90 20.95
CA GLN A 269 4.12 14.32 21.48
C GLN A 269 4.67 15.16 22.65
N LYS A 270 4.65 16.49 22.54
CA LYS A 270 5.06 17.39 23.63
C LYS A 270 4.20 17.19 24.89
N GLN A 271 2.87 17.12 24.75
CA GLN A 271 1.96 16.89 25.87
C GLN A 271 2.20 15.54 26.55
N ILE A 272 2.48 14.48 25.78
CA ILE A 272 2.82 13.14 26.32
C ILE A 272 4.13 13.19 27.11
N ALA A 273 5.17 13.84 26.58
CA ALA A 273 6.46 13.99 27.29
C ALA A 273 6.31 14.78 28.60
N GLU A 274 5.46 15.81 28.62
CA GLU A 274 5.17 16.60 29.83
C GLU A 274 4.40 15.79 30.89
N GLN A 275 3.43 14.96 30.48
CA GLN A 275 2.76 14.01 31.38
C GLN A 275 3.71 12.92 31.93
N GLN A 276 4.63 12.41 31.09
CA GLN A 276 5.67 11.48 31.53
C GLN A 276 6.60 12.11 32.57
N LYS A 277 7.04 13.36 32.37
CA LYS A 277 7.83 14.10 33.36
C LYS A 277 7.10 14.28 34.68
N GLN A 278 5.82 14.68 34.66
CA GLN A 278 5.01 14.78 35.88
C GLN A 278 4.88 13.44 36.59
N THR A 279 4.69 12.35 35.85
CA THR A 279 4.58 10.99 36.42
C THR A 279 5.88 10.57 37.11
N LEU A 280 7.05 10.88 36.51
CA LEU A 280 8.36 10.65 37.13
C LEU A 280 8.54 11.48 38.42
N GLU A 281 8.14 12.76 38.41
CA GLU A 281 8.20 13.62 39.60
C GLU A 281 7.29 13.13 40.74
N TYR A 282 6.12 12.56 40.42
CA TYR A 282 5.27 11.91 41.43
C TYR A 282 5.88 10.61 41.96
N ALA A 283 6.49 9.78 41.10
CA ALA A 283 7.18 8.56 41.54
C ALA A 283 8.34 8.87 42.50
N ASN A 284 9.23 9.82 42.13
CA ASN A 284 10.35 10.23 42.98
C ASN A 284 9.89 10.76 44.36
N ARG A 285 8.72 11.43 44.42
CA ARG A 285 8.14 11.87 45.70
C ARG A 285 7.64 10.71 46.56
N LEU A 286 7.06 9.67 45.95
CA LEU A 286 6.64 8.47 46.68
C LEU A 286 7.85 7.74 47.27
N ASP A 287 8.91 7.53 46.48
CA ASP A 287 10.17 6.96 46.98
C ASP A 287 10.74 7.75 48.18
N ASP A 288 10.66 9.08 48.17
CA ASP A 288 11.10 9.94 49.27
C ASP A 288 10.16 9.94 50.49
N TYR A 289 8.88 9.60 50.32
CA TYR A 289 7.97 9.32 51.43
C TYR A 289 8.25 7.94 52.03
N ASP A 290 8.46 6.92 51.21
CA ASP A 290 8.74 5.55 51.69
C ASP A 290 10.08 5.46 52.43
N LYS A 291 11.14 6.13 51.94
CA LYS A 291 12.42 6.27 52.68
C LYS A 291 12.22 6.88 54.07
N LYS A 292 11.40 7.93 54.19
CA LYS A 292 11.10 8.59 55.48
C LYS A 292 10.20 7.71 56.37
N SER A 293 9.29 6.96 55.76
CA SER A 293 8.46 5.97 56.44
C SER A 293 9.34 4.90 57.08
N GLU A 294 10.23 4.27 56.29
CA GLU A 294 11.22 3.31 56.80
C GLU A 294 12.11 3.90 57.89
N GLU A 295 12.67 5.09 57.70
CA GLU A 295 13.54 5.73 58.71
C GLU A 295 12.78 5.97 60.03
N THR A 296 11.51 6.33 59.95
CA THR A 296 10.62 6.50 61.11
C THR A 296 10.30 5.14 61.77
N SER A 297 10.01 4.10 60.97
CA SER A 297 9.78 2.74 61.47
C SER A 297 11.02 2.17 62.17
N ARG A 298 12.22 2.36 61.60
CA ARG A 298 13.50 1.95 62.21
C ARG A 298 13.71 2.64 63.56
N LYS A 299 13.52 3.97 63.63
CA LYS A 299 13.62 4.74 64.88
C LYS A 299 12.63 4.25 65.95
N PHE A 300 11.38 3.98 65.55
CA PHE A 300 10.36 3.44 66.45
C PHE A 300 10.71 2.03 66.95
N GLN A 301 11.26 1.19 66.07
CA GLN A 301 11.70 -0.17 66.42
C GLN A 301 12.90 -0.16 67.38
N THR A 302 13.84 0.78 67.24
CA THR A 302 14.93 0.99 68.21
C THR A 302 14.40 1.46 69.58
N LEU A 303 13.40 2.35 69.61
CA LEU A 303 12.77 2.84 70.85
C LEU A 303 11.96 1.76 71.59
N LEU A 304 11.59 0.65 70.93
CA LEU A 304 10.92 -0.50 71.53
C LEU A 304 11.89 -1.62 71.97
N GLN A 305 13.20 -1.40 71.90
CA GLN A 305 14.25 -2.34 72.32
C GLN A 305 15.04 -1.84 73.55
N VAL A 306 14.46 -0.91 74.31
CA VAL A 306 14.97 -0.30 75.55
C VAL A 306 13.91 -0.41 76.64
#